data_AF-A0A536P3M5-F1
#
_entry.id   AF-A0A536P3M5-F1
#
_cell.length_a   1.000
_cell.length_b   1.000
_cell.length_c   1.000
_cell.angle_alpha   90.00
_cell.angle_beta   90.00
_cell.angle_gamma   90.00
#
_symmetry.space_group_name_H-M   'P 1'
#
loop_
_entity.id
_entity.type
_entity.pdbx_description
1 polymer ?
#
loop_
_entity_poly.entity_id
_entity_poly.type
_entity_poly.pdbx_seq_one_letter_code
_entity_poly.pdbx_strand_id
1 'polypeptide(L)'
;MTLDQIFWMTSRAAALTAFFLLSAALITGQALRSALFEGAMRNRDLSSLHRFLTVCWVPFVLIHILAMTLDAVARITPIDLVIPFRVSYAVLPIGLGTLSFDLLLIVIVTSYLRRRLDPTVWRWLHRLTYLTFVLFALHALLAGSDFARPLVLAPTAGVIAFIAIVSLARVAFGRMDATAR
;
A
#
# COMPACT_ATOMS: atom_id res chain seq x y z
N MET A 1 6.22 3.34 -30.50
CA MET A 1 5.93 2.75 -29.18
C MET A 1 4.86 1.70 -29.39
N THR A 2 5.13 0.44 -29.07
CA THR A 2 4.16 -0.67 -29.24
C THR A 2 3.10 -0.65 -28.14
N LEU A 3 1.99 -1.38 -28.31
CA LEU A 3 0.96 -1.49 -27.27
C LEU A 3 1.53 -2.10 -25.98
N ASP A 4 2.37 -3.13 -26.08
CA ASP A 4 3.02 -3.74 -24.92
C ASP A 4 3.94 -2.75 -24.19
N GLN A 5 4.66 -1.89 -24.93
CA GLN A 5 5.46 -0.82 -24.31
C GLN A 5 4.60 0.21 -23.59
N ILE A 6 3.42 0.53 -24.12
CA ILE A 6 2.45 1.42 -23.46
C ILE A 6 1.96 0.77 -22.16
N PHE A 7 1.48 -0.47 -22.20
CA PHE A 7 1.02 -1.18 -21.01
C PHE A 7 2.12 -1.31 -19.96
N TRP A 8 3.34 -1.65 -20.38
CA TRP A 8 4.48 -1.76 -19.48
C TRP A 8 4.82 -0.42 -18.81
N MET A 9 4.92 0.68 -19.56
CA MET A 9 5.21 2.01 -18.98
C MET A 9 4.07 2.51 -18.09
N THR A 10 2.83 2.36 -18.54
CA THR A 10 1.62 2.74 -17.78
C THR A 10 1.55 1.97 -16.46
N SER A 11 1.79 0.66 -16.50
CA SER A 11 1.82 -0.19 -15.32
C SER A 11 2.85 0.28 -14.29
N ARG A 12 4.08 0.58 -14.73
CA ARG A 12 5.16 1.05 -13.84
C ARG A 12 4.84 2.40 -13.20
N ALA A 13 4.38 3.36 -14.00
CA ALA A 13 3.99 4.67 -13.49
C ALA A 13 2.86 4.55 -12.46
N ALA A 14 1.82 3.77 -12.79
CA ALA A 14 0.69 3.53 -11.90
C ALA A 14 1.10 2.79 -10.62
N ALA A 15 1.96 1.79 -10.70
CA ALA A 15 2.48 1.06 -9.55
C ALA A 15 3.24 1.96 -8.58
N LEU A 16 4.15 2.81 -9.10
CA LEU A 16 4.91 3.75 -8.28
C LEU A 16 3.99 4.80 -7.64
N THR A 17 3.03 5.35 -8.39
CA THR A 17 2.06 6.29 -7.82
C THR A 17 1.21 5.63 -6.74
N ALA A 18 0.72 4.41 -6.97
CA ALA A 18 -0.02 3.64 -5.98
C ALA A 18 0.81 3.36 -4.71
N PHE A 19 2.08 2.98 -4.86
CA PHE A 19 3.01 2.74 -3.75
C PHE A 19 3.09 3.95 -2.83
N PHE A 20 3.32 5.15 -3.37
CA PHE A 20 3.44 6.35 -2.55
C PHE A 20 2.11 6.80 -1.94
N LEU A 21 0.99 6.67 -2.68
CA LEU A 21 -0.34 7.01 -2.14
C LEU A 21 -0.77 6.07 -1.01
N LEU A 22 -0.55 4.77 -1.15
CA LEU A 22 -0.80 3.78 -0.10
C LEU A 22 0.09 4.00 1.12
N SER A 23 1.37 4.31 0.90
CA SER A 23 2.31 4.65 1.97
C SER A 23 1.86 5.91 2.73
N ALA A 24 1.44 6.96 2.01
CA ALA A 24 0.90 8.18 2.61
C ALA A 24 -0.42 7.91 3.37
N ALA A 25 -1.30 7.05 2.85
CA ALA A 25 -2.51 6.63 3.53
C ALA A 25 -2.18 5.90 4.85
N LEU A 26 -1.16 5.05 4.86
CA LEU A 26 -0.71 4.37 6.08
C LEU A 26 -0.08 5.33 7.10
N ILE A 27 0.75 6.27 6.65
CA ILE A 27 1.36 7.32 7.50
C ILE A 27 0.28 8.19 8.15
N THR A 28 -0.70 8.66 7.39
CA THR A 28 -1.81 9.45 7.93
C THR A 28 -2.66 8.61 8.89
N GLY A 29 -2.84 7.31 8.64
CA GLY A 29 -3.50 6.37 9.56
C GLY A 29 -2.74 6.16 10.87
N GLN A 30 -1.40 6.08 10.82
CA GLN A 30 -0.54 6.03 12.00
C GLN A 30 -0.68 7.33 12.82
N ALA A 31 -0.58 8.48 12.14
CA ALA A 31 -0.65 9.80 12.75
C ALA A 31 -1.99 10.09 13.45
N LEU A 32 -3.12 9.63 12.90
CA LEU A 32 -4.43 9.76 13.55
C LEU A 32 -4.52 9.02 14.90
N ARG A 33 -3.56 8.14 15.19
CA ARG A 33 -3.51 7.35 16.42
C ARG A 33 -2.22 7.57 17.22
N SER A 34 -1.44 8.61 16.94
CA SER A 34 -0.20 8.98 17.63
C SER A 34 0.00 10.50 17.65
N ALA A 35 0.96 11.01 18.42
CA ALA A 35 1.31 12.44 18.45
C ALA A 35 2.17 12.91 17.25
N LEU A 36 2.32 12.11 16.18
CA LEU A 36 3.30 12.38 15.10
C LEU A 36 3.15 13.73 14.40
N PHE A 37 1.94 14.27 14.33
CA PHE A 37 1.65 15.58 13.72
C PHE A 37 0.90 16.51 14.66
N GLU A 38 1.04 16.27 15.97
CA GLU A 38 0.48 17.16 16.97
C GLU A 38 1.10 18.57 16.84
N GLY A 39 0.26 19.60 16.86
CA GLY A 39 0.67 20.99 16.62
C GLY A 39 0.86 21.39 15.15
N ALA A 40 1.16 20.45 14.25
CA ALA A 40 1.32 20.73 12.82
C ALA A 40 -0.02 20.70 12.04
N MET A 41 -0.93 19.79 12.40
CA MET A 41 -2.20 19.62 11.68
C MET A 41 -3.33 19.20 12.64
N ARG A 42 -4.55 19.69 12.40
CA ARG A 42 -5.72 19.29 13.20
C ARG A 42 -6.11 17.85 12.83
N ASN A 43 -6.56 17.07 13.82
CA ASN A 43 -7.03 15.69 13.59
C ASN A 43 -8.14 15.59 12.53
N ARG A 44 -8.99 16.61 12.42
CA ARG A 44 -10.03 16.69 11.37
C ARG A 44 -9.41 16.72 9.98
N ASP A 45 -8.39 17.54 9.78
CA ASP A 45 -7.75 17.72 8.48
C ASP A 45 -6.93 16.47 8.13
N LEU A 46 -6.21 15.88 9.10
CA LEU A 46 -5.53 14.59 8.94
C LEU A 46 -6.51 13.48 8.56
N SER A 47 -7.70 13.44 9.18
CA SER A 47 -8.73 12.45 8.86
C SER A 47 -9.30 12.67 7.47
N SER A 48 -9.42 13.92 7.03
CA SER A 48 -9.84 14.25 5.67
C SER A 48 -8.79 13.79 4.64
N LEU A 49 -7.52 14.08 4.91
CA LEU A 49 -6.39 13.68 4.07
C LEU A 49 -6.29 12.15 3.96
N HIS A 50 -6.38 11.43 5.08
CA HIS A 50 -6.41 9.96 5.06
C HIS A 50 -7.55 9.44 4.18
N ARG A 51 -8.76 10.00 4.33
CA ARG A 51 -9.91 9.60 3.49
C ARG A 51 -9.70 9.92 2.01
N PHE A 52 -9.10 11.06 1.69
CA PHE A 52 -8.76 11.42 0.31
C PHE A 52 -7.76 10.41 -0.29
N LEU A 53 -6.65 10.16 0.41
CA LEU A 53 -5.61 9.24 -0.03
C LEU A 53 -6.14 7.81 -0.24
N THR A 54 -7.02 7.34 0.66
CA THR A 54 -7.65 6.01 0.55
C THR A 54 -8.55 5.83 -0.67
N VAL A 55 -8.98 6.91 -1.32
CA VAL A 55 -9.71 6.86 -2.60
C VAL A 55 -8.76 7.05 -3.78
N CYS A 56 -7.76 7.93 -3.65
CA CYS A 56 -6.85 8.27 -4.74
C CYS A 56 -6.01 7.11 -5.25
N TRP A 57 -5.59 6.16 -4.40
CA TRP A 57 -4.74 5.06 -4.85
C TRP A 57 -5.50 4.03 -5.71
N VAL A 58 -6.82 3.90 -5.54
CA VAL A 58 -7.67 2.89 -6.20
C VAL A 58 -7.50 2.86 -7.72
N PRO A 59 -7.67 3.98 -8.46
CA PRO A 59 -7.48 3.97 -9.91
C PRO A 59 -6.07 3.52 -10.33
N PHE A 60 -5.03 3.88 -9.57
CA PHE A 60 -3.66 3.50 -9.92
C PHE A 60 -3.39 2.00 -9.74
N VAL A 61 -3.92 1.39 -8.68
CA VAL A 61 -3.85 -0.07 -8.51
C VAL A 61 -4.63 -0.79 -9.62
N LEU A 62 -5.82 -0.29 -9.98
CA LEU A 62 -6.60 -0.85 -11.08
C LEU A 62 -5.85 -0.73 -12.42
N ILE A 63 -5.29 0.44 -12.74
CA ILE A 63 -4.51 0.65 -13.95
C ILE A 63 -3.30 -0.27 -13.99
N HIS A 64 -2.58 -0.42 -12.87
CA HIS A 64 -1.43 -1.33 -12.77
C HIS A 64 -1.83 -2.77 -13.09
N ILE A 65 -2.88 -3.28 -12.44
CA ILE A 65 -3.37 -4.65 -12.63
C ILE A 65 -3.87 -4.86 -14.07
N LEU A 66 -4.71 -3.95 -14.57
CA LEU A 66 -5.27 -4.05 -15.93
C LEU A 66 -4.17 -4.02 -16.98
N ALA A 67 -3.22 -3.10 -16.86
CA ALA A 67 -2.10 -3.01 -17.80
C ALA A 67 -1.26 -4.30 -17.79
N MET A 68 -1.01 -4.92 -16.63
CA MET A 68 -0.29 -6.20 -16.56
C MET A 68 -1.08 -7.37 -17.13
N THR A 69 -2.42 -7.38 -16.99
CA THR A 69 -3.26 -8.44 -17.57
C THR A 69 -3.45 -8.31 -19.09
N LEU A 70 -3.30 -7.09 -19.63
CA LEU A 70 -3.42 -6.82 -21.07
C LEU A 70 -2.07 -6.89 -21.80
N ASP A 71 -0.95 -6.84 -21.06
CA ASP A 71 0.40 -6.98 -21.60
C ASP A 71 0.69 -8.44 -21.99
N ALA A 72 0.83 -8.69 -23.31
CA ALA A 72 1.10 -10.02 -23.84
C ALA A 72 2.47 -10.59 -23.41
N VAL A 73 3.40 -9.72 -23.03
CA VAL A 73 4.73 -10.11 -22.52
C VAL A 73 4.63 -10.58 -21.07
N ALA A 74 3.78 -9.94 -20.28
CA ALA A 74 3.60 -10.27 -18.86
C ALA A 74 2.90 -11.62 -18.66
N ARG A 75 2.04 -12.05 -19.59
CA ARG A 75 1.36 -13.37 -19.53
C ARG A 75 0.62 -13.63 -18.21
N ILE A 76 0.10 -12.57 -17.58
CA ILE A 76 -0.67 -12.64 -16.34
C ILE A 76 -2.13 -12.91 -16.70
N THR A 77 -2.70 -13.98 -16.13
CA THR A 77 -4.09 -14.33 -16.36
C THR A 77 -4.97 -13.82 -15.21
N PRO A 78 -6.30 -13.64 -15.41
CA PRO A 78 -7.19 -13.18 -14.35
C PRO A 78 -7.19 -14.03 -13.08
N ILE A 79 -6.91 -15.35 -13.18
CA ILE A 79 -6.85 -16.22 -12.01
C ILE A 79 -5.61 -15.95 -11.14
N ASP A 80 -4.54 -15.41 -11.73
CA ASP A 80 -3.31 -15.04 -11.01
C ASP A 80 -3.51 -13.80 -10.13
N LEU A 81 -4.61 -13.06 -10.32
CA LEU A 81 -5.03 -11.94 -9.48
C LEU A 81 -5.69 -12.37 -8.17
N VAL A 82 -6.05 -13.65 -8.03
CA VAL A 82 -6.80 -14.18 -6.87
C VAL A 82 -6.03 -15.31 -6.18
N ILE A 83 -5.24 -16.08 -6.94
CA ILE A 83 -4.47 -17.20 -6.39
C ILE A 83 -2.99 -16.84 -6.47
N PRO A 84 -2.31 -16.58 -5.33
CA PRO A 84 -0.92 -16.18 -5.33
C PRO A 84 0.00 -17.35 -5.75
N PHE A 85 1.24 -17.01 -6.16
CA PHE A 85 2.33 -17.94 -6.45
C PHE A 85 2.11 -18.87 -7.67
N ARG A 86 1.23 -18.52 -8.60
CA ARG A 86 0.97 -19.30 -9.82
C ARG A 86 1.92 -19.04 -10.98
N VAL A 87 2.49 -17.83 -11.04
CA VAL A 87 3.27 -17.39 -12.20
C VAL A 87 4.71 -17.92 -12.11
N SER A 88 5.04 -18.95 -12.89
CA SER A 88 6.27 -19.75 -12.74
C SER A 88 7.59 -18.98 -12.89
N TYR A 89 7.64 -17.97 -13.75
CA TYR A 89 8.87 -17.20 -13.98
C TYR A 89 9.14 -16.15 -12.87
N ALA A 90 8.13 -15.82 -12.05
CA ALA A 90 8.23 -14.82 -10.99
C ALA A 90 7.27 -15.16 -9.83
N VAL A 91 7.38 -16.39 -9.33
CA VAL A 91 6.49 -16.97 -8.31
C VAL A 91 6.39 -16.07 -7.08
N LEU A 92 7.54 -15.73 -6.49
CA LEU A 92 7.59 -14.96 -5.25
C LEU A 92 7.17 -13.49 -5.47
N PRO A 93 7.76 -12.70 -6.39
CA PRO A 93 7.39 -11.31 -6.54
C PRO A 93 5.90 -11.14 -6.88
N ILE A 94 5.38 -11.88 -7.86
CA ILE A 94 3.98 -11.76 -8.28
C ILE A 94 3.04 -12.30 -7.19
N GLY A 95 3.36 -13.44 -6.58
CA GLY A 95 2.54 -14.01 -5.50
C GLY A 95 2.40 -13.10 -4.28
N LEU A 96 3.45 -12.36 -3.91
CA LEU A 96 3.37 -11.33 -2.87
C LEU A 96 2.45 -10.17 -3.28
N GLY A 97 2.47 -9.78 -4.56
CA GLY A 97 1.57 -8.77 -5.12
C GLY A 97 0.11 -9.20 -5.05
N THR A 98 -0.19 -10.43 -5.50
CA THR A 98 -1.52 -11.04 -5.42
C THR A 98 -2.02 -11.12 -3.97
N LEU A 99 -1.22 -11.69 -3.06
CA LEU A 99 -1.59 -11.82 -1.65
C LEU A 99 -1.81 -10.44 -1.00
N SER A 100 -0.97 -9.45 -1.34
CA SER A 100 -1.15 -8.09 -0.87
C SER A 100 -2.46 -7.49 -1.39
N PHE A 101 -2.80 -7.71 -2.66
CA PHE A 101 -4.05 -7.23 -3.26
C PHE A 101 -5.27 -7.87 -2.58
N ASP A 102 -5.25 -9.17 -2.30
CA ASP A 102 -6.32 -9.86 -1.59
C ASP A 102 -6.55 -9.27 -0.18
N LEU A 103 -5.48 -9.05 0.58
CA LEU A 103 -5.58 -8.39 1.89
C LEU A 103 -6.07 -6.95 1.77
N LEU A 104 -5.64 -6.22 0.74
CA LEU A 104 -6.09 -4.86 0.47
C LEU A 104 -7.60 -4.84 0.20
N LEU A 105 -8.14 -5.80 -0.57
CA LEU A 105 -9.58 -5.95 -0.79
C LEU A 105 -10.33 -6.20 0.51
N ILE A 106 -9.81 -7.09 1.39
CA ILE A 106 -10.40 -7.31 2.72
C ILE A 106 -10.45 -6.00 3.51
N VAL A 107 -9.36 -5.24 3.55
CA VAL A 107 -9.29 -3.94 4.25
C VAL A 107 -10.28 -2.93 3.66
N ILE A 108 -10.42 -2.83 2.34
CA ILE A 108 -11.38 -1.93 1.69
C ILE A 108 -12.81 -2.31 2.06
N VAL A 109 -13.19 -3.57 1.83
CA VAL A 109 -14.57 -4.05 2.02
C VAL A 109 -14.98 -3.85 3.47
N THR A 110 -14.11 -4.25 4.41
CA THR A 110 -14.37 -4.08 5.85
C THR A 110 -14.43 -2.61 6.26
N SER A 111 -13.62 -1.74 5.65
CA SER A 111 -13.65 -0.30 5.93
C SER A 111 -14.89 0.39 5.34
N TYR A 112 -15.39 -0.08 4.19
CA TYR A 112 -16.66 0.36 3.62
C TYR A 112 -17.84 -0.06 4.51
N LEU A 113 -17.82 -1.29 5.01
CA LEU A 113 -18.83 -1.85 5.90
C LEU A 113 -18.66 -1.47 7.37
N ARG A 114 -17.74 -0.55 7.72
CA ARG A 114 -17.40 -0.24 9.12
C ARG A 114 -18.59 0.10 10.02
N ARG A 115 -19.66 0.69 9.46
CA ARG A 115 -20.88 1.06 10.22
C ARG A 115 -21.74 -0.15 10.59
N ARG A 116 -21.54 -1.29 9.92
CA ARG A 116 -22.26 -2.55 10.14
C ARG A 116 -21.43 -3.59 10.91
N LEU A 117 -20.15 -3.30 11.17
CA LEU A 117 -19.24 -4.19 11.87
C LEU A 117 -19.05 -3.73 13.31
N ASP A 118 -18.79 -4.70 14.19
CA ASP A 118 -18.31 -4.40 15.53
C ASP A 118 -17.01 -3.55 15.46
N PRO A 119 -16.90 -2.46 16.24
CA PRO A 119 -15.72 -1.59 16.21
C PRO A 119 -14.39 -2.30 16.56
N THR A 120 -14.43 -3.37 17.34
CA THR A 120 -13.23 -4.17 17.68
C THR A 120 -12.82 -5.06 16.52
N VAL A 121 -13.78 -5.75 15.89
CA VAL A 121 -13.54 -6.56 14.69
C VAL A 121 -12.97 -5.70 13.56
N TRP A 122 -13.60 -4.55 13.27
CA TRP A 122 -13.11 -3.63 12.25
C TRP A 122 -11.67 -3.17 12.55
N ARG A 123 -11.34 -2.84 13.80
CA ARG A 123 -9.97 -2.43 14.17
C ARG A 123 -8.94 -3.53 13.91
N TRP A 124 -9.26 -4.79 14.18
CA TRP A 124 -8.35 -5.91 13.91
C TRP A 124 -8.17 -6.15 12.41
N LEU A 125 -9.26 -6.14 11.64
CA LEU A 125 -9.21 -6.28 10.19
C LEU A 125 -8.46 -5.12 9.54
N HIS A 126 -8.68 -3.89 10.01
CA HIS A 126 -7.96 -2.73 9.50
C HIS A 126 -6.45 -2.76 9.81
N ARG A 127 -6.02 -3.43 10.88
CA ARG A 127 -4.58 -3.66 11.15
C ARG A 127 -3.90 -4.55 10.09
N LEU A 128 -4.66 -5.32 9.30
CA LEU A 128 -4.09 -6.04 8.16
C LEU A 128 -3.39 -5.12 7.16
N THR A 129 -3.71 -3.82 7.14
CA THR A 129 -3.00 -2.80 6.34
C THR A 129 -1.49 -2.80 6.56
N TYR A 130 -1.00 -3.11 7.77
CA TYR A 130 0.44 -3.23 8.03
C TYR A 130 1.06 -4.44 7.32
N LEU A 131 0.37 -5.58 7.34
CA LEU A 131 0.80 -6.78 6.62
C LEU A 131 0.72 -6.56 5.11
N THR A 132 -0.38 -6.00 4.61
CA THR A 132 -0.52 -5.54 3.22
C THR A 132 0.66 -4.65 2.82
N PHE A 133 1.06 -3.70 3.67
CA PHE A 133 2.20 -2.83 3.40
C PHE A 133 3.51 -3.58 3.21
N VAL A 134 3.83 -4.51 4.12
CA VAL A 134 5.03 -5.33 4.01
C VAL A 134 5.02 -6.15 2.71
N LEU A 135 3.89 -6.79 2.39
CA LEU A 135 3.78 -7.62 1.20
C LEU A 135 3.88 -6.81 -0.10
N PHE A 136 3.19 -5.67 -0.22
CA PHE A 136 3.33 -4.85 -1.44
C PHE A 136 4.71 -4.21 -1.55
N ALA A 137 5.35 -3.84 -0.43
CA ALA A 137 6.69 -3.28 -0.46
C ALA A 137 7.71 -4.31 -0.95
N LEU A 138 7.61 -5.56 -0.47
CA LEU A 138 8.43 -6.67 -0.97
C LEU A 138 8.13 -6.97 -2.43
N HIS A 139 6.86 -7.02 -2.83
CA HIS A 139 6.46 -7.15 -4.24
C HIS A 139 7.11 -6.07 -5.10
N ALA A 140 7.01 -4.81 -4.70
CA ALA A 140 7.57 -3.68 -5.42
C ALA A 140 9.09 -3.81 -5.55
N LEU A 141 9.80 -4.07 -4.45
CA LEU A 141 11.27 -4.18 -4.45
C LEU A 141 11.78 -5.38 -5.26
N LEU A 142 11.04 -6.50 -5.27
CA LEU A 142 11.45 -7.71 -5.97
C LEU A 142 11.07 -7.71 -7.46
N ALA A 143 9.95 -7.08 -7.83
CA ALA A 143 9.46 -7.04 -9.21
C ALA A 143 9.87 -5.76 -9.97
N GLY A 144 10.08 -4.65 -9.25
CA GLY A 144 10.26 -3.33 -9.84
C GLY A 144 11.72 -3.04 -10.20
N SER A 145 12.05 -3.07 -11.49
CA SER A 145 13.39 -2.63 -11.92
C SER A 145 13.63 -1.12 -11.77
N ASP A 146 12.59 -0.31 -11.51
CA ASP A 146 12.71 1.13 -11.23
C ASP A 146 13.56 1.41 -9.97
N PHE A 147 13.57 0.48 -9.01
CA PHE A 147 14.34 0.60 -7.77
C PHE A 147 15.86 0.51 -7.99
N ALA A 148 16.33 0.17 -9.19
CA ALA A 148 17.74 0.31 -9.54
C ALA A 148 18.17 1.79 -9.66
N ARG A 149 17.21 2.72 -9.80
CA ARG A 149 17.47 4.16 -9.89
C ARG A 149 17.43 4.79 -8.50
N PRO A 150 18.50 5.49 -8.05
CA PRO A 150 18.53 6.13 -6.74
C PRO A 150 17.37 7.10 -6.49
N LEU A 151 16.90 7.79 -7.53
CA LEU A 151 15.76 8.71 -7.46
C LEU A 151 14.43 8.03 -7.07
N VAL A 152 14.30 6.72 -7.29
CA VAL A 152 13.14 5.93 -6.86
C VAL A 152 13.45 5.20 -5.56
N LEU A 153 14.65 4.61 -5.46
CA LEU A 153 15.04 3.83 -4.29
C LEU A 153 15.10 4.64 -2.99
N ALA A 154 15.70 5.83 -3.02
CA ALA A 154 15.88 6.66 -1.83
C ALA A 154 14.55 7.05 -1.15
N PRO A 155 13.55 7.63 -1.85
CA PRO A 155 12.27 7.95 -1.23
C PRO A 155 11.51 6.70 -0.77
N THR A 156 11.62 5.58 -1.50
CA THR A 156 11.00 4.30 -1.11
C THR A 156 11.63 3.73 0.17
N ALA A 157 12.95 3.70 0.26
CA ALA A 157 13.64 3.28 1.49
C ALA A 157 13.29 4.20 2.66
N GLY A 158 13.25 5.52 2.43
CA GLY A 158 12.86 6.50 3.44
C GLY A 158 11.44 6.29 3.98
N VAL A 159 10.45 6.06 3.09
CA VAL A 159 9.06 5.86 3.53
C VAL A 159 8.87 4.52 4.25
N ILE A 160 9.54 3.45 3.81
CA ILE A 160 9.54 2.15 4.49
C ILE A 160 10.17 2.28 5.88
N ALA A 161 11.34 2.92 5.98
CA ALA A 161 12.03 3.14 7.24
C ALA A 161 11.18 3.98 8.20
N PHE A 162 10.56 5.05 7.73
CA PHE A 162 9.67 5.88 8.53
C PHE A 162 8.49 5.06 9.11
N ILE A 163 7.78 4.32 8.26
CA ILE A 163 6.64 3.49 8.68
C ILE A 163 7.08 2.42 9.69
N ALA A 164 8.24 1.79 9.45
CA ALA A 164 8.80 0.78 10.35
C ALA A 164 9.18 1.36 11.71
N ILE A 165 9.93 2.46 11.74
CA ILE A 165 10.35 3.14 12.98
C ILE A 165 9.13 3.55 13.80
N VAL A 166 8.14 4.18 13.18
CA VAL A 166 6.90 4.59 13.84
C VAL A 166 6.13 3.39 14.40
N SER A 167 6.03 2.31 13.63
CA SER A 167 5.33 1.10 14.06
C SER A 167 6.03 0.44 15.24
N LEU A 168 7.36 0.32 15.18
CA LEU A 168 8.18 -0.26 16.26
C LEU A 168 8.14 0.61 17.52
N ALA A 169 8.28 1.93 17.39
CA ALA A 169 8.17 2.85 18.51
C ALA A 169 6.82 2.73 19.22
N ARG A 170 5.73 2.59 18.45
CA ARG A 170 4.39 2.37 19.01
C ARG A 170 4.25 1.05 19.76
N VAL A 171 4.86 -0.03 19.27
CA VAL A 171 4.84 -1.33 19.95
C VAL A 171 5.68 -1.29 21.23
N ALA A 172 6.84 -0.62 21.20
CA ALA A 172 7.76 -0.53 22.32
C ALA A 172 7.29 0.42 23.44
N PHE A 173 6.77 1.59 23.08
CA PHE A 173 6.47 2.68 24.02
C PHE A 173 4.96 2.91 24.25
N GLY A 174 4.09 2.13 23.61
CA GLY A 174 2.64 2.31 23.73
C GLY A 174 2.11 3.52 22.96
N ARG A 175 1.08 4.20 23.48
CA ARG A 175 0.67 5.48 22.87
C ARG A 175 1.83 6.46 23.10
N MET A 176 2.37 6.98 22.00
CA MET A 176 3.24 8.15 22.06
C MET A 176 2.34 9.32 22.45
N ASP A 177 2.11 9.43 23.76
CA ASP A 177 1.48 10.58 24.35
C ASP A 177 2.53 11.70 24.32
N ALA A 178 2.17 12.86 23.79
CA ALA A 178 2.97 14.06 23.99
C ALA A 178 2.83 14.45 25.48
N THR A 179 3.51 13.73 26.38
CA THR A 179 3.44 14.06 27.79
C THR A 179 4.22 15.34 28.08
N ALA A 180 3.46 16.29 28.62
CA ALA A 180 3.83 17.37 29.55
C ALA A 180 4.51 18.62 28.97
N ARG A 181 3.69 19.60 28.59
CA ARG A 181 3.89 20.99 29.00
C ARG A 181 2.58 21.56 29.53
#